data_AF-A0A7S1WC91-F1
#
_entry.id   AF-A0A7S1WC91-F1
#
_cell.length_a   1.000
_cell.length_b   1.000
_cell.length_c   1.000
_cell.angle_alpha   90.00
_cell.angle_beta   90.00
_cell.angle_gamma   90.00
#
_symmetry.space_group_name_H-M   'P 1'
#
loop_
_entity.id
_entity.type
_entity.pdbx_description
1 polymer ?
#
loop_
_entity_poly.entity_id
_entity_poly.type
_entity_poly.pdbx_seq_one_letter_code
_entity_poly.pdbx_strand_id
1 'polypeptide(L)'
;QGVTSALPAIGTMAAEGPLEPMPTLKTEAEAITATAAIGRGETVQSRTRLLDRELEVATDETLGVAGRVWPAQEVAAREAMRMLASARACPESLAIIELGAGCGALSCALALELGCRVVCTDLPEVV
;
A
#
# COMPACT_ATOMS: atom_id res chain seq x y z
N GLN A 1 13.25 25.44 -46.86
CA GLN A 1 14.34 25.12 -45.91
C GLN A 1 13.68 24.42 -44.73
N GLY A 2 13.69 23.09 -44.77
CA GLY A 2 13.01 22.23 -43.80
C GLY A 2 13.99 21.80 -42.71
N VAL A 3 13.53 21.84 -41.45
CA VAL A 3 14.28 21.31 -40.31
C VAL A 3 13.65 19.98 -39.93
N THR A 4 14.32 18.90 -40.32
CA THR A 4 14.05 17.53 -39.86
C THR A 4 14.72 17.34 -38.50
N SER A 5 13.93 17.15 -37.45
CA SER A 5 14.44 16.73 -36.13
C SER A 5 14.51 15.20 -36.10
N ALA A 6 15.72 14.66 -35.98
CA ALA A 6 15.98 13.23 -35.90
C ALA A 6 15.78 12.73 -34.45
N LEU A 7 14.88 11.75 -34.28
CA LEU A 7 14.75 10.95 -33.06
C LEU A 7 15.93 9.97 -32.97
N PRO A 8 16.55 9.77 -31.78
CA PRO A 8 17.53 8.70 -31.62
C PRO A 8 16.84 7.33 -31.57
N ALA A 9 17.48 6.37 -32.25
CA ALA A 9 17.04 5.00 -32.42
C ALA A 9 16.94 4.24 -31.09
N ILE A 10 15.81 3.58 -30.87
CA ILE A 10 15.59 2.61 -29.80
C ILE A 10 16.42 1.37 -30.12
N GLY A 11 17.43 1.09 -29.29
CA GLY A 11 18.18 -0.16 -29.33
C GLY A 11 17.30 -1.33 -28.92
N THR A 12 17.13 -2.30 -29.82
CA THR A 12 16.53 -3.60 -29.54
C THR A 12 17.53 -4.43 -28.73
N MET A 13 17.25 -4.65 -27.45
CA MET A 13 17.90 -5.73 -26.70
C MET A 13 16.99 -6.96 -26.69
N ALA A 14 17.58 -8.06 -27.13
CA ALA A 14 16.95 -9.36 -27.29
C ALA A 14 16.40 -9.88 -25.95
N ALA A 15 15.24 -10.52 -26.03
CA ALA A 15 14.60 -11.24 -24.94
C ALA A 15 15.47 -12.42 -24.51
N GLU A 16 15.97 -12.40 -23.28
CA GLU A 16 16.57 -13.56 -22.65
C GLU A 16 15.60 -14.19 -21.65
N GLY A 17 15.29 -15.47 -21.89
CA GLY A 17 14.77 -16.41 -20.91
C GLY A 17 13.26 -16.63 -20.89
N PRO A 18 12.76 -17.89 -20.91
CA PRO A 18 11.37 -18.15 -20.56
C PRO A 18 11.14 -17.73 -19.10
N LEU A 19 10.26 -16.76 -18.89
CA LEU A 19 9.75 -16.38 -17.58
C LEU A 19 9.15 -17.62 -16.93
N GLU A 20 9.73 -18.08 -15.82
CA GLU A 20 9.13 -19.15 -15.05
C GLU A 20 7.70 -18.75 -14.64
N PRO A 21 6.71 -19.65 -14.74
CA PRO A 21 5.35 -19.31 -14.39
C PRO A 21 5.28 -18.93 -12.92
N MET A 22 4.82 -17.70 -12.67
CA MET A 22 4.52 -17.20 -11.33
C MET A 22 3.60 -18.19 -10.61
N PRO A 23 3.91 -18.62 -9.37
CA PRO A 23 3.01 -19.44 -8.57
C PRO A 23 1.64 -18.76 -8.49
N THR A 24 0.64 -19.44 -9.02
CA THR A 24 -0.75 -19.01 -8.95
C THR A 24 -1.18 -19.13 -7.50
N LEU A 25 -1.34 -17.99 -6.82
CA LEU A 25 -1.88 -17.95 -5.47
C LEU A 25 -3.29 -18.54 -5.49
N LYS A 26 -3.44 -19.67 -4.79
CA LYS A 26 -4.71 -20.37 -4.66
C LYS A 26 -5.68 -19.47 -3.90
N THR A 27 -6.89 -19.34 -4.45
CA THR A 27 -8.05 -18.75 -3.79
C THR A 27 -8.30 -19.45 -2.46
N GLU A 28 -8.03 -18.75 -1.37
CA GLU A 28 -8.65 -18.95 -0.07
C GLU A 28 -8.58 -17.60 0.65
N ALA A 29 -9.65 -17.25 1.38
CA ALA A 29 -9.78 -16.00 2.11
C ALA A 29 -8.75 -15.97 3.25
N GLU A 30 -7.50 -15.71 2.91
CA GLU A 30 -6.43 -15.51 3.86
C GLU A 30 -6.64 -14.13 4.47
N ALA A 31 -7.00 -14.11 5.75
CA ALA A 31 -6.86 -12.93 6.58
C ALA A 31 -5.46 -12.37 6.33
N ILE A 32 -5.39 -11.24 5.62
CA ILE A 32 -4.16 -10.50 5.41
C ILE A 32 -3.67 -10.10 6.79
N THR A 33 -2.82 -10.95 7.34
CA THR A 33 -2.11 -10.68 8.58
C THR A 33 -0.95 -9.81 8.15
N ALA A 34 -1.16 -8.50 8.14
CA ALA A 34 -0.06 -7.55 8.09
C ALA A 34 0.74 -7.70 9.38
N THR A 35 1.68 -8.65 9.41
CA THR A 35 2.63 -8.79 10.52
C THR A 35 3.66 -7.69 10.38
N ALA A 36 3.30 -6.47 10.78
CA ALA A 36 4.31 -5.54 11.27
C ALA A 36 4.97 -6.23 12.46
N ALA A 37 6.30 -6.23 12.51
CA ALA A 37 7.04 -6.84 13.61
C ALA A 37 6.58 -6.20 14.92
N ILE A 38 5.71 -6.88 15.66
CA ILE A 38 5.24 -6.39 16.96
C ILE A 38 6.46 -6.46 17.88
N GLY A 39 6.87 -5.31 18.40
CA GLY A 39 7.91 -5.20 19.41
C GLY A 39 7.58 -6.02 20.67
N ARG A 40 8.53 -6.12 21.59
CA ARG A 40 8.42 -6.94 22.80
C ARG A 40 7.54 -6.33 23.91
N GLY A 41 6.72 -5.32 23.60
CA GLY A 41 5.81 -4.67 24.54
C GLY A 41 4.42 -5.29 24.59
N GLU A 42 3.58 -4.76 25.47
CA GLU A 42 2.19 -5.17 25.59
C GLU A 42 1.43 -4.78 24.31
N THR A 43 0.70 -5.74 23.75
CA THR A 43 -0.06 -5.52 22.51
C THR A 43 -1.29 -4.67 22.81
N VAL A 44 -1.37 -3.49 22.20
CA VAL A 44 -2.57 -2.67 22.17
C VAL A 44 -3.38 -3.06 20.96
N GLN A 45 -4.65 -3.42 21.19
CA GLN A 45 -5.61 -3.61 20.12
C GLN A 45 -6.49 -2.38 19.98
N SER A 46 -6.58 -1.84 18.78
CA SER A 46 -7.51 -0.77 18.44
C SER A 46 -8.40 -1.19 17.28
N ARG A 47 -9.67 -0.80 17.34
CA ARG A 47 -10.62 -0.99 16.23
C ARG A 47 -10.93 0.34 15.60
N THR A 48 -10.90 0.38 14.28
CA THR A 48 -11.24 1.55 13.50
C THR A 48 -12.06 1.14 12.29
N ARG A 49 -12.77 2.11 11.70
CA ARG A 49 -13.44 1.93 10.42
C ARG A 49 -12.79 2.83 9.38
N LEU A 50 -12.31 2.24 8.29
CA LEU A 50 -11.77 2.94 7.13
C LEU A 50 -12.49 2.46 5.87
N LEU A 51 -12.97 3.38 5.01
CA LEU A 51 -13.61 3.06 3.72
C LEU A 51 -14.67 1.93 3.79
N ASP A 52 -15.58 1.97 4.76
CA ASP A 52 -16.61 0.95 5.00
C ASP A 52 -16.09 -0.42 5.53
N ARG A 53 -14.81 -0.53 5.87
CA ARG A 53 -14.23 -1.73 6.49
C ARG A 53 -13.88 -1.49 7.94
N GLU A 54 -14.18 -2.47 8.79
CA GLU A 54 -13.62 -2.54 10.13
C GLU A 54 -12.23 -3.17 10.08
N LEU A 55 -11.29 -2.51 10.76
CA LEU A 55 -9.92 -2.94 10.89
C LEU A 55 -9.60 -3.10 12.37
N GLU A 56 -9.01 -4.24 12.71
CA GLU A 56 -8.38 -4.45 13.99
C GLU A 56 -6.87 -4.28 13.82
N VAL A 57 -6.31 -3.34 14.56
CA VAL A 57 -4.90 -2.97 14.47
C VAL A 57 -4.26 -3.35 15.80
N ALA A 58 -3.32 -4.28 15.74
CA ALA A 58 -2.49 -4.71 16.86
C ALA A 58 -1.15 -3.99 16.80
N THR A 59 -0.83 -3.19 17.82
CA THR A 59 0.42 -2.44 17.92
C THR A 59 1.07 -2.63 19.29
N ASP A 60 2.27 -2.10 19.47
CA ASP A 60 3.02 -2.11 20.72
C ASP A 60 2.96 -0.71 21.37
N GLU A 61 2.73 -0.62 22.68
CA GLU A 61 2.74 0.65 23.43
C GLU A 61 4.03 1.46 23.26
N THR A 62 5.16 0.78 23.09
CA THR A 62 6.48 1.41 22.89
C THR A 62 6.56 2.25 21.61
N LEU A 63 5.68 1.99 20.63
CA LEU A 63 5.57 2.78 19.41
C LEU A 63 4.95 4.17 19.63
N GLY A 64 4.36 4.42 20.81
CA GLY A 64 3.80 5.70 21.19
C GLY A 64 2.74 6.21 20.20
N VAL A 65 3.10 7.21 19.40
CA VAL A 65 2.21 7.82 18.40
C VAL A 65 2.17 7.07 17.07
N ALA A 66 3.24 6.32 16.74
CA ALA A 66 3.33 5.57 15.50
C ALA A 66 2.39 4.36 15.51
N GLY A 67 2.20 3.74 16.69
CA GLY A 67 1.29 2.60 16.87
C GLY A 67 -0.20 2.96 16.92
N ARG A 68 -0.58 4.23 16.75
CA ARG A 68 -1.98 4.66 16.86
C ARG A 68 -2.63 4.76 15.49
N VAL A 69 -3.92 4.42 15.44
CA VAL A 69 -4.78 4.84 14.33
C VAL A 69 -5.11 6.32 14.52
N TRP A 70 -4.81 7.12 13.51
CA TRP A 70 -5.11 8.55 13.52
C TRP A 70 -6.42 8.84 12.78
N PRO A 71 -7.30 9.72 13.29
CA PRO A 71 -8.52 10.11 12.57
C PRO A 71 -8.25 10.66 11.16
N ALA A 72 -7.07 11.24 10.95
CA ALA A 72 -6.63 11.73 9.64
C ALA A 72 -6.54 10.62 8.57
N GLN A 73 -6.33 9.36 8.97
CA GLN A 73 -6.25 8.24 8.02
C GLN A 73 -7.60 8.01 7.33
N GLU A 74 -8.73 8.19 8.01
CA GLU A 74 -10.06 8.09 7.39
C GLU A 74 -10.31 9.23 6.39
N VAL A 75 -9.87 10.44 6.74
CA VAL A 75 -9.96 11.59 5.83
C VAL A 75 -9.10 11.35 4.58
N ALA A 76 -7.88 10.86 4.76
CA ALA A 76 -6.97 10.53 3.67
C ALA A 76 -7.52 9.42 2.77
N ALA A 77 -8.14 8.38 3.36
CA ALA A 77 -8.74 7.29 2.62
C ALA A 77 -9.86 7.80 1.70
N ARG A 78 -10.78 8.61 2.24
CA ARG A 78 -11.90 9.18 1.46
C ARG A 78 -11.40 10.07 0.32
N GLU A 79 -10.37 10.87 0.57
CA GLU A 79 -9.80 11.73 -0.47
C GLU A 79 -9.07 10.91 -1.54
N ALA A 80 -8.35 9.84 -1.17
CA ALA A 80 -7.73 8.93 -2.12
C ALA A 80 -8.78 8.32 -3.07
N MET A 81 -9.91 7.85 -2.54
CA MET A 81 -11.01 7.33 -3.37
C MET A 81 -11.59 8.39 -4.31
N ARG A 82 -11.73 9.64 -3.83
CA ARG A 82 -12.18 10.77 -4.66
C ARG A 82 -11.21 11.07 -5.81
N MET A 83 -9.91 11.05 -5.53
CA MET A 83 -8.86 11.28 -6.52
C MET A 83 -8.84 10.17 -7.58
N LEU A 84 -8.92 8.91 -7.14
CA LEU A 84 -8.95 7.75 -8.04
C LEU A 84 -10.17 7.77 -8.97
N ALA A 85 -11.35 8.07 -8.43
CA ALA A 85 -12.57 8.22 -9.22
C ALA A 85 -12.44 9.33 -10.27
N SER A 86 -11.80 10.45 -9.91
CA SER A 86 -11.58 11.58 -10.82
C SER A 86 -10.57 11.27 -11.92
N ALA A 87 -9.54 10.48 -11.60
CA ALA A 87 -8.48 10.11 -12.53
C ALA A 87 -8.89 9.03 -13.55
N ARG A 88 -10.06 8.39 -13.38
CA ARG A 88 -10.49 7.21 -14.17
C ARG A 88 -9.43 6.11 -14.21
N ALA A 89 -8.65 6.00 -13.13
CA ALA A 89 -7.58 5.04 -13.05
C ALA A 89 -8.17 3.63 -12.82
N CYS A 90 -7.56 2.63 -13.44
CA CYS A 90 -7.87 1.22 -13.21
C CYS A 90 -7.19 0.81 -11.88
N PRO A 91 -7.96 0.51 -10.81
CA PRO A 91 -7.43 0.18 -9.48
C PRO A 91 -6.37 -0.90 -9.50
N GLU A 92 -6.59 -1.96 -10.28
CA GLU A 92 -5.69 -3.11 -10.33
C GLU A 92 -4.30 -2.79 -10.90
N SER A 93 -4.19 -1.71 -11.68
CA SER A 93 -2.93 -1.27 -12.30
C SER A 93 -2.15 -0.25 -11.47
N LEU A 94 -2.72 0.21 -10.36
CA LEU A 94 -2.13 1.23 -9.51
C LEU A 94 -1.12 0.63 -8.52
N ALA A 95 -0.07 1.41 -8.27
CA ALA A 95 0.83 1.21 -7.14
C ALA A 95 0.72 2.42 -6.21
N ILE A 96 0.41 2.19 -4.94
CA ILE A 96 0.29 3.22 -3.90
C ILE A 96 1.51 3.15 -2.98
N ILE A 97 2.07 4.30 -2.64
CA ILE A 97 3.13 4.43 -1.65
C ILE A 97 2.61 5.34 -0.52
N GLU A 98 2.46 4.81 0.68
CA GLU A 98 2.13 5.57 1.89
C GLU A 98 3.43 5.95 2.63
N LEU A 99 3.58 7.24 2.93
CA LEU A 99 4.70 7.79 3.70
C LEU A 99 4.22 8.13 5.11
N GLY A 100 4.95 7.69 6.13
CA GLY A 100 4.56 7.88 7.53
C GLY A 100 3.30 7.09 7.86
N ALA A 101 3.29 5.81 7.49
CA ALA A 101 2.11 4.96 7.58
C ALA A 101 1.65 4.67 9.03
N GLY A 102 2.51 4.94 10.00
CA GLY A 102 2.33 4.61 11.41
C GLY A 102 2.02 3.13 11.57
N CYS A 103 0.81 2.85 12.04
CA CYS A 103 0.29 1.50 12.23
C CYS A 103 -0.13 0.80 10.92
N GLY A 104 -0.05 1.46 9.77
CA GLY A 104 -0.34 0.89 8.45
C GLY A 104 -1.82 0.67 8.14
N ALA A 105 -2.73 1.14 9.00
CA ALA A 105 -4.17 0.92 8.84
C ALA A 105 -4.72 1.42 7.49
N LEU A 106 -4.29 2.61 7.04
CA LEU A 106 -4.69 3.17 5.75
C LEU A 106 -4.20 2.32 4.58
N SER A 107 -2.92 1.94 4.55
CA SER A 107 -2.38 1.05 3.53
C SER A 107 -3.14 -0.28 3.45
N CYS A 108 -3.46 -0.89 4.58
CA CYS A 108 -4.26 -2.11 4.62
C CYS A 108 -5.66 -1.87 4.04
N ALA A 109 -6.33 -0.78 4.42
CA ALA A 109 -7.64 -0.43 3.87
C ALA A 109 -7.59 -0.27 2.34
N LEU A 110 -6.60 0.46 1.82
CA LEU A 110 -6.45 0.71 0.39
C LEU A 110 -6.12 -0.56 -0.40
N ALA A 111 -5.25 -1.41 0.13
CA ALA A 111 -4.91 -2.68 -0.51
C ALA A 111 -6.14 -3.60 -0.62
N LEU A 112 -6.92 -3.69 0.46
CA LEU A 112 -8.14 -4.49 0.51
C LEU A 112 -9.25 -3.94 -0.39
N GLU A 113 -9.39 -2.62 -0.44
CA GLU A 113 -10.48 -1.97 -1.17
C GLU A 113 -10.20 -1.91 -2.68
N LEU A 114 -8.95 -1.69 -3.07
CA LEU A 114 -8.58 -1.46 -4.47
C LEU A 114 -7.97 -2.69 -5.15
N GLY A 115 -7.57 -3.71 -4.38
CA GLY A 115 -6.85 -4.88 -4.90
C GLY A 115 -5.51 -4.51 -5.56
N CYS A 116 -4.97 -3.33 -5.22
CA CYS A 116 -3.78 -2.76 -5.85
C CYS A 116 -2.54 -3.04 -5.01
N ARG A 117 -1.35 -2.82 -5.60
CA ARG A 117 -0.10 -2.96 -4.85
C ARG A 117 0.08 -1.74 -3.94
N VAL A 118 0.21 -1.97 -2.63
CA VAL A 118 0.49 -0.91 -1.65
C VAL A 118 1.84 -1.15 -0.99
N VAL A 119 2.65 -0.10 -0.89
CA VAL A 119 3.89 -0.07 -0.12
C VAL A 119 3.72 0.98 0.97
N CYS A 120 3.69 0.53 2.23
CA CYS A 120 3.73 1.43 3.38
C CYS A 120 5.17 1.63 3.85
N THR A 121 5.52 2.85 4.24
CA THR A 121 6.83 3.18 4.77
C THR A 121 6.70 4.08 6.00
N ASP A 122 7.59 3.89 6.96
CA ASP A 122 7.75 4.75 8.13
C ASP A 122 9.23 4.86 8.51
N LEU A 123 9.53 5.77 9.44
CA LEU A 123 10.82 5.86 10.09
C LEU A 123 11.09 4.58 10.90
N PRO A 124 12.36 4.17 11.04
CA PRO A 124 12.71 3.11 11.96
C PRO A 124 12.36 3.51 13.40
N GLU A 125 11.97 2.52 14.20
CA GLU A 125 11.78 2.72 15.63
C GLU A 125 13.08 3.24 16.27
N VAL A 126 12.95 4.33 17.02
CA VAL A 126 14.04 4.85 17.85
C VAL A 126 13.85 4.29 19.25
N VAL A 127 14.44 3.12 19.50
CA VAL A 127 14.48 2.44 20.80
C VAL A 127 15.69 2.85 21.63
#